data_AF-A0A356SZP1-F1
#
_entry.id   AF-A0A356SZP1-F1
#
_cell.length_a   1.000
_cell.length_b   1.000
_cell.length_c   1.000
_cell.angle_alpha   90.00
_cell.angle_beta   90.00
_cell.angle_gamma   90.00
#
_symmetry.space_group_name_H-M   'P 1'
#
loop_
_entity.id
_entity.type
_entity.pdbx_description
1 polymer ?
#
loop_
_entity_poly.entity_id
_entity_poly.type
_entity_poly.pdbx_seq_one_letter_code
_entity_poly.pdbx_strand_id
1 'polypeptide(L)'
;MGDGPYRAGAPGTEIRLLSEWPHAPRLLAVTVTSYDDATGRILDADILLNGAEHELAFLEGDEEDEDGARYDLGAVLSHEAGHVLGLGETDADPLATMWPRIGRGDTHQRSISADDEAGIGEAYRDAVLAPAAGCAGNR
;
A
#
# COMPACT_ATOMS: atom_id res chain seq x y z
N MET A 1 14.61 2.88 21.39
CA MET A 1 14.07 1.98 20.37
C MET A 1 13.25 0.92 21.08
N GLY A 2 11.93 0.97 20.97
CA GLY A 2 11.05 -0.06 21.51
C GLY A 2 10.15 -0.54 20.39
N ASP A 3 10.59 -1.53 19.63
CA ASP A 3 9.69 -2.28 18.74
C ASP A 3 8.89 -3.23 19.61
N GLY A 4 7.82 -2.71 20.20
CA GLY A 4 6.74 -3.54 20.72
C GLY A 4 5.98 -4.19 19.56
N PRO A 5 5.22 -5.28 19.83
CA PRO A 5 4.41 -5.92 18.80
C PRO A 5 3.42 -4.92 18.19
N TYR A 6 3.27 -4.96 16.85
CA TYR A 6 2.29 -4.14 16.13
C TYR A 6 0.89 -4.28 16.77
N ARG A 7 0.22 -3.15 16.96
CA ARG A 7 -1.15 -3.09 17.47
C ARG A 7 -1.98 -2.25 16.49
N ALA A 8 -2.83 -2.92 15.72
CA ALA A 8 -3.80 -2.24 14.86
C ALA A 8 -4.61 -1.21 15.66
N GLY A 9 -4.76 0.00 15.13
CA GLY A 9 -5.55 1.07 15.73
C GLY A 9 -4.82 1.91 16.79
N ALA A 10 -3.49 1.89 16.82
CA ALA A 10 -2.72 2.95 17.47
C ALA A 10 -2.95 4.28 16.71
N PRO A 11 -2.90 5.45 17.35
CA PRO A 11 -3.15 6.71 16.64
C PRO A 11 -2.03 7.02 15.64
N GLY A 12 -2.35 6.91 14.35
CA GLY A 12 -1.56 7.43 13.24
C GLY A 12 -1.24 6.35 12.20
N THR A 13 -1.29 6.74 10.93
CA THR A 13 -1.02 5.86 9.78
C THR A 13 0.45 5.48 9.74
N GLU A 14 0.75 4.20 9.95
CA GLU A 14 2.12 3.67 9.94
C GLU A 14 2.41 2.82 8.69
N ILE A 15 3.66 2.88 8.21
CA ILE A 15 4.21 1.90 7.25
C ILE A 15 5.31 1.13 7.98
N ARG A 16 5.14 -0.19 8.13
CA ARG A 16 6.04 -1.04 8.93
C ARG A 16 6.56 -2.22 8.12
N LEU A 17 7.88 -2.38 8.07
CA LEU A 17 8.51 -3.61 7.60
C LEU A 17 8.59 -4.60 8.77
N LEU A 18 7.89 -5.72 8.66
CA LEU A 18 7.83 -6.73 9.70
C LEU A 18 8.86 -7.83 9.45
N SER A 19 9.69 -8.11 10.46
CA SER A 19 10.62 -9.24 10.48
C SER A 19 9.97 -10.56 10.91
N GLU A 20 8.74 -10.50 11.43
CA GLU A 20 7.90 -11.66 11.75
C GLU A 20 6.52 -11.43 11.11
N TRP A 21 6.03 -12.39 10.32
CA TRP A 21 4.81 -12.20 9.53
C TRP A 21 3.62 -12.99 10.07
N PRO A 22 2.56 -12.32 10.60
CA PRO A 22 1.40 -13.00 11.17
C PRO A 22 0.31 -13.35 10.16
N HIS A 23 0.45 -12.94 8.89
CA HIS A 23 -0.55 -13.18 7.84
C HIS A 23 -0.12 -14.32 6.89
N ALA A 24 -0.87 -14.54 5.81
CA ALA A 24 -0.53 -15.57 4.84
C ALA A 24 0.86 -15.30 4.21
N PRO A 25 1.78 -16.28 4.16
CA PRO A 25 3.16 -16.07 3.72
C PRO A 25 3.28 -15.55 2.28
N ARG A 26 2.30 -15.84 1.42
CA ARG A 26 2.28 -15.39 0.02
C ARG A 26 1.98 -13.90 -0.17
N LEU A 27 1.52 -13.21 0.88
CA LEU A 27 1.20 -11.78 0.79
C LEU A 27 2.49 -10.97 0.91
N LEU A 28 2.66 -10.00 0.01
CA LEU A 28 3.79 -9.08 0.00
C LEU A 28 3.59 -7.95 1.03
N ALA A 29 2.34 -7.54 1.20
CA ALA A 29 1.92 -6.54 2.16
C ALA A 29 0.45 -6.74 2.54
N VAL A 30 0.01 -6.02 3.57
CA VAL A 30 -1.39 -5.92 4.00
C VAL A 30 -1.67 -4.50 4.46
N THR A 31 -2.71 -3.89 3.91
CA THR A 31 -3.33 -2.69 4.47
C THR A 31 -4.38 -3.04 5.51
N VAL A 32 -4.19 -2.55 6.73
CA VAL A 32 -5.14 -2.70 7.85
C VAL A 32 -5.84 -1.38 8.08
N THR A 33 -7.12 -1.30 7.70
CA THR A 33 -7.92 -0.10 7.90
C THR A 33 -8.72 -0.18 9.20
N SER A 34 -8.57 0.82 10.06
CA SER A 34 -9.41 1.04 11.23
C SER A 34 -10.47 2.09 10.90
N TYR A 35 -11.73 1.80 11.21
CA TYR A 35 -12.84 2.72 10.95
C TYR A 35 -13.79 2.80 12.15
N ASP A 36 -14.59 3.86 12.20
CA ASP A 36 -15.66 4.03 13.18
C ASP A 36 -16.90 3.26 12.71
N ASP A 37 -17.28 2.23 13.47
CA ASP A 37 -18.41 1.33 13.13
C ASP A 37 -19.77 2.04 13.01
N ALA A 38 -19.95 3.21 13.65
CA ALA A 38 -21.21 3.93 13.65
C ALA A 38 -21.36 4.87 12.44
N THR A 39 -20.25 5.41 11.96
CA THR A 39 -20.22 6.42 10.87
C THR A 39 -19.63 5.90 9.58
N GLY A 40 -18.94 4.76 9.60
CA GLY A 40 -18.19 4.23 8.46
C GLY A 40 -16.95 5.05 8.11
N ARG A 41 -16.56 6.00 8.97
CA ARG A 41 -15.41 6.88 8.71
C ARG A 41 -14.12 6.12 8.96
N ILE A 42 -13.21 6.14 7.98
CA ILE A 42 -11.83 5.67 8.17
C ILE A 42 -11.15 6.54 9.23
N LEU A 43 -10.67 5.90 10.29
CA LEU A 43 -9.93 6.52 11.39
C LEU A 43 -8.44 6.44 11.14
N ASP A 44 -7.99 5.31 10.59
CA ASP A 44 -6.58 5.02 10.36
C ASP A 44 -6.39 3.93 9.32
N ALA A 45 -5.22 3.88 8.68
CA ALA A 45 -4.84 2.79 7.80
C ALA A 45 -3.34 2.53 7.93
N ASP A 46 -2.98 1.31 8.30
CA ASP A 46 -1.60 0.87 8.47
C ASP A 46 -1.19 -0.03 7.30
N ILE A 47 0.02 0.18 6.75
CA ILE A 47 0.60 -0.69 5.74
C ILE A 47 1.67 -1.56 6.38
N LEU A 48 1.44 -2.87 6.39
CA LEU A 48 2.38 -3.87 6.86
C LEU A 48 3.08 -4.51 5.68
N LEU A 49 4.40 -4.43 5.62
CA LEU A 49 5.23 -5.02 4.58
C LEU A 49 5.85 -6.32 5.09
N ASN A 50 5.77 -7.38 4.28
CA ASN A 50 6.29 -8.69 4.62
C ASN A 50 7.78 -8.81 4.31
N GLY A 51 8.62 -8.30 5.21
CA GLY A 51 10.07 -8.45 5.14
C GLY A 51 10.60 -9.78 5.68
N ALA A 52 9.72 -10.61 6.27
CA ALA A 52 10.09 -11.91 6.84
C ALA A 52 10.20 -13.00 5.77
N GLU A 53 9.29 -12.98 4.79
CA GLU A 53 9.15 -14.03 3.78
C GLU A 53 9.59 -13.58 2.37
N HIS A 54 9.70 -12.27 2.13
CA HIS A 54 10.03 -11.71 0.82
C HIS A 54 11.11 -10.65 0.90
N GLU A 55 11.95 -10.61 -0.13
CA GLU A 55 12.88 -9.51 -0.34
C GLU A 55 12.19 -8.39 -1.13
N LEU A 56 12.00 -7.24 -0.47
CA LEU A 56 11.42 -6.04 -1.04
C LEU A 56 12.53 -5.01 -1.30
N ALA A 57 12.59 -4.48 -2.51
CA ALA A 57 13.57 -3.46 -2.88
C ALA A 57 12.98 -2.46 -3.87
N PHE A 58 13.54 -1.25 -3.95
CA PHE A 58 13.26 -0.36 -5.07
C PHE A 58 14.09 -0.80 -6.27
N LEU A 59 13.44 -1.29 -7.32
CA LEU A 59 14.12 -1.73 -8.54
C LEU A 59 14.39 -0.54 -9.49
N GLU A 60 15.55 -0.47 -10.14
CA GLU A 60 15.83 0.56 -11.13
C GLU A 60 15.31 0.12 -12.51
N GLY A 61 14.03 0.37 -12.79
CA GLY A 61 13.39 0.06 -14.07
C GLY A 61 13.09 -1.44 -14.28
N ASP A 62 12.85 -1.84 -15.53
CA ASP A 62 12.64 -3.22 -15.98
C ASP A 62 13.94 -4.04 -15.94
N GLU A 63 14.87 -3.69 -15.05
CA GLU A 63 15.98 -4.57 -14.74
C GLU A 63 15.33 -5.85 -14.23
N GLU A 64 15.32 -6.87 -15.09
CA GLU A 64 15.26 -8.26 -14.68
C GLU A 64 16.32 -8.36 -13.60
N ASP A 65 15.86 -8.25 -12.36
CA ASP A 65 16.62 -8.58 -11.19
C ASP A 65 17.41 -9.84 -11.58
N GLU A 66 18.74 -9.81 -11.62
CA GLU A 66 19.50 -10.87 -12.33
C GLU A 66 19.18 -12.29 -11.78
N ASP A 67 18.57 -12.35 -10.59
CA ASP A 67 18.04 -13.54 -9.92
C ASP A 67 16.50 -13.68 -9.91
N GLY A 68 15.76 -12.68 -10.39
CA GLY A 68 14.29 -12.65 -10.44
C GLY A 68 13.65 -12.84 -9.06
N ALA A 69 14.38 -12.47 -8.00
CA ALA A 69 14.09 -12.89 -6.64
C ALA A 69 13.35 -11.82 -5.84
N ARG A 70 13.49 -10.54 -6.18
CA ARG A 70 12.94 -9.44 -5.38
C ARG A 70 11.61 -8.95 -5.95
N TYR A 71 10.76 -8.44 -5.05
CA TYR A 71 9.56 -7.71 -5.44
C TYR A 71 9.82 -6.22 -5.33
N ASP A 72 9.19 -5.47 -6.23
CA ASP A 72 9.34 -4.03 -6.21
C ASP A 72 8.53 -3.38 -5.08
N LEU A 73 9.24 -2.75 -4.15
CA LEU A 73 8.64 -2.06 -3.01
C LEU A 73 7.77 -0.87 -3.46
N GLY A 74 8.15 -0.19 -4.55
CA GLY A 74 7.37 0.93 -5.08
C GLY A 74 6.02 0.50 -5.63
N ALA A 75 5.98 -0.59 -6.40
CA ALA A 75 4.77 -1.22 -6.91
C ALA A 75 3.86 -1.69 -5.77
N VAL A 76 4.40 -2.42 -4.80
CA VAL A 76 3.65 -2.90 -3.62
C VAL A 76 3.05 -1.73 -2.84
N LEU A 77 3.84 -0.70 -2.53
CA LEU A 77 3.34 0.46 -1.79
C LEU A 77 2.27 1.24 -2.56
N SER A 78 2.35 1.29 -3.89
CA SER A 78 1.35 1.97 -4.72
C SER A 78 0.00 1.25 -4.67
N HIS A 79 0.03 -0.08 -4.73
CA HIS A 79 -1.16 -0.93 -4.55
C HIS A 79 -1.79 -0.73 -3.16
N GLU A 80 -0.99 -0.83 -2.09
CA GLU A 80 -1.47 -0.66 -0.72
C GLU A 80 -1.96 0.77 -0.45
N ALA A 81 -1.34 1.79 -1.06
CA ALA A 81 -1.84 3.16 -0.98
C ALA A 81 -3.23 3.32 -1.61
N GLY A 82 -3.56 2.55 -2.65
CA GLY A 82 -4.91 2.49 -3.19
C GLY A 82 -5.92 1.98 -2.16
N HIS A 83 -5.58 0.92 -1.41
CA HIS A 83 -6.40 0.43 -0.30
C HIS A 83 -6.56 1.45 0.83
N VAL A 84 -5.50 2.18 1.18
CA VAL A 84 -5.57 3.29 2.16
C VAL A 84 -6.58 4.35 1.71
N LEU A 85 -6.65 4.62 0.42
CA LEU A 85 -7.62 5.55 -0.19
C LEU A 85 -9.01 4.94 -0.41
N GLY A 86 -9.22 3.67 -0.03
CA GLY A 86 -10.50 2.99 -0.13
C GLY A 86 -10.79 2.34 -1.49
N LEU A 87 -9.80 2.20 -2.37
CA LEU A 87 -9.94 1.40 -3.58
C LEU A 87 -9.94 -0.10 -3.25
N GLY A 88 -10.78 -0.85 -3.94
CA GLY A 88 -10.73 -2.31 -3.94
C GLY A 88 -9.79 -2.84 -5.02
N GLU A 89 -9.45 -4.12 -4.91
CA GLU A 89 -8.75 -4.84 -6.00
C GLU A 89 -9.65 -4.95 -7.23
N THR A 90 -9.04 -4.98 -8.42
CA THR A 90 -9.73 -5.20 -9.70
C THR A 90 -9.14 -6.39 -10.45
N ASP A 91 -10.02 -7.28 -10.92
CA ASP A 91 -9.65 -8.41 -11.80
C ASP A 91 -9.89 -8.09 -13.29
N ALA A 92 -10.24 -6.83 -13.62
CA ALA A 92 -10.62 -6.44 -14.98
C ALA A 92 -9.43 -6.14 -15.89
N ASP A 93 -8.34 -5.59 -15.33
CA ASP A 93 -7.14 -5.20 -16.07
C ASP A 93 -5.87 -5.68 -15.34
N PRO A 94 -5.09 -6.60 -15.92
CA PRO A 94 -3.82 -7.05 -15.35
C PRO A 94 -2.75 -5.97 -15.22
N LEU A 95 -2.92 -4.81 -15.88
CA LEU A 95 -2.02 -3.66 -15.80
C LEU A 95 -2.52 -2.59 -14.82
N ALA A 96 -3.66 -2.81 -14.15
CA ALA A 96 -4.15 -1.89 -13.13
C ALA A 96 -3.23 -1.87 -11.91
N THR A 97 -3.12 -0.71 -11.24
CA THR A 97 -2.40 -0.61 -9.96
C THR A 97 -3.06 -1.51 -8.92
N MET A 98 -4.39 -1.57 -8.94
CA MET A 98 -5.17 -2.41 -8.02
C MET A 98 -5.31 -3.88 -8.47
N TRP A 99 -4.48 -4.34 -9.41
CA TRP A 99 -4.44 -5.75 -9.76
C TRP A 99 -3.80 -6.58 -8.63
N PRO A 100 -4.45 -7.66 -8.14
CA PRO A 100 -4.08 -8.37 -6.91
C PRO A 100 -2.77 -9.17 -6.96
N ARG A 101 -2.04 -9.15 -8.09
CA ARG A 101 -0.84 -9.98 -8.27
C ARG A 101 0.31 -9.14 -8.80
N ILE A 102 1.37 -9.04 -8.00
CA ILE A 102 2.64 -8.45 -8.40
C ILE A 102 3.62 -9.58 -8.72
N GLY A 103 4.22 -9.54 -9.90
CA GLY A 103 5.31 -10.44 -10.27
C GLY A 103 6.63 -10.03 -9.61
N ARG A 104 7.58 -10.97 -9.47
CA ARG A 104 8.96 -10.60 -9.13
C ARG A 104 9.57 -9.79 -10.27
N GLY A 105 10.33 -8.75 -9.94
CA GLY A 105 10.87 -7.81 -10.93
C GLY A 105 9.84 -6.86 -11.56
N ASP A 106 8.55 -7.02 -11.24
CA ASP A 106 7.50 -6.25 -11.87
C ASP A 106 7.38 -4.84 -11.25
N THR A 107 7.45 -3.81 -12.09
CA THR A 107 7.40 -2.41 -11.67
C THR A 107 6.18 -1.67 -12.21
N HIS A 108 5.28 -2.31 -12.98
CA HIS A 108 4.21 -1.60 -13.69
C HIS A 108 3.22 -0.92 -12.73
N GLN A 109 2.94 -1.51 -11.57
CA GLN A 109 2.01 -0.97 -10.57
C GLN A 109 2.53 0.28 -9.85
N ARG A 110 3.75 0.76 -10.17
CA ARG A 110 4.16 2.13 -9.78
C ARG A 110 3.36 3.21 -10.49
N SER A 111 2.83 2.89 -11.67
CA SER A 111 2.00 3.79 -12.46
C SER A 111 0.54 3.61 -12.08
N ILE A 112 -0.17 4.74 -11.95
CA ILE A 112 -1.60 4.77 -11.65
C ILE A 112 -2.36 4.47 -12.95
N SER A 113 -3.24 3.47 -12.94
CA SER A 113 -4.07 3.18 -14.12
C SER A 113 -5.25 4.14 -14.24
N ALA A 114 -5.82 4.27 -15.43
CA ALA A 114 -6.97 5.14 -15.67
C ALA A 114 -8.23 4.70 -14.88
N ASP A 115 -8.36 3.40 -14.59
CA ASP A 115 -9.46 2.87 -13.77
C ASP A 115 -9.29 3.33 -12.30
N ASP A 116 -8.07 3.27 -11.79
CA ASP A 116 -7.73 3.68 -10.42
C ASP A 116 -7.90 5.20 -10.23
N GLU A 117 -7.47 6.01 -11.21
CA GLU A 117 -7.70 7.46 -11.23
C GLU A 117 -9.20 7.79 -11.22
N ALA A 118 -10.00 7.10 -12.03
CA ALA A 118 -11.45 7.30 -12.08
C ALA A 118 -12.11 6.87 -10.76
N GLY A 119 -11.66 5.76 -10.16
CA GLY A 119 -12.15 5.26 -8.88
C GLY A 119 -11.95 6.27 -7.76
N ILE A 120 -10.73 6.82 -7.63
CA ILE A 120 -10.45 7.89 -6.65
C ILE A 120 -11.25 9.16 -6.95
N GLY A 121 -11.32 9.55 -8.23
CA GLY A 121 -12.07 10.73 -8.65
C GLY A 121 -13.56 10.64 -8.29
N GLU A 122 -14.16 9.45 -8.39
CA GLU A 122 -15.53 9.22 -7.95
C GLU A 122 -15.65 9.21 -6.43
N ALA A 123 -14.78 8.45 -5.75
CA ALA A 123 -14.82 8.30 -4.29
C ALA A 123 -14.63 9.63 -3.55
N TYR A 124 -13.81 10.54 -4.09
CA TYR A 124 -13.48 11.83 -3.47
C TYR A 124 -14.08 13.04 -4.20
N ARG A 125 -15.04 12.85 -5.11
CA ARG A 125 -15.64 13.93 -5.90
C ARG A 125 -16.12 15.12 -5.05
N ASP A 126 -16.76 14.82 -3.93
CA ASP A 126 -17.35 15.80 -3.02
C ASP A 126 -16.50 16.06 -1.77
N ALA A 127 -15.25 15.60 -1.75
CA ALA A 127 -14.37 15.73 -0.60
C ALA A 127 -13.97 17.20 -0.38
N VAL A 128 -14.46 17.79 0.70
CA VAL A 128 -13.98 19.09 1.18
C VAL A 128 -12.67 18.87 1.92
N LEU A 129 -11.55 19.08 1.24
CA LEU A 129 -10.23 19.02 1.86
C LEU A 129 -10.12 20.16 2.89
N ALA A 130 -10.13 19.80 4.18
CA ALA A 130 -9.69 20.71 5.22
C ALA A 130 -8.21 21.07 4.97
N PRO A 131 -7.77 22.31 5.23
CA PRO A 131 -6.37 22.68 5.05
C PRO A 131 -5.48 21.74 5.88
N ALA A 132 -4.68 20.94 5.20
CA ALA A 132 -3.78 20.00 5.85
C ALA A 132 -2.69 20.77 6.61
N ALA A 133 -2.54 20.48 7.91
CA ALA A 133 -1.34 20.82 8.66
C ALA A 133 -0.23 19.83 8.26
N GLY A 134 0.22 19.92 7.00
CA GLY A 134 1.29 19.07 6.50
C GLY A 134 2.61 19.37 7.22
N CYS A 135 3.34 18.33 7.59
CA CYS A 135 4.73 18.47 8.03
C CYS A 135 5.63 18.74 6.82
N ALA A 136 5.89 20.00 6.51
CA ALA A 136 6.95 20.37 5.57
C ALA A 136 8.29 20.31 6.31
N GLY A 137 9.10 19.28 6.02
CA GLY A 137 10.51 19.26 6.42
C GLY A 137 11.31 20.21 5.54
N ASN A 138 11.95 21.22 6.13
CA ASN A 138 12.97 22.01 5.44
C ASN A 138 14.17 21.10 5.16
N ARG A 139 14.60 21.04 3.89
CA ARG A 139 15.94 20.59 3.52
C ARG A 139 17.00 21.58 3.99
#